data_AF-A0A8T5XIB2-F1
#
_entry.id   AF-A0A8T5XIB2-F1
#
_cell.length_a   1.000
_cell.length_b   1.000
_cell.length_c   1.000
_cell.angle_alpha   90.00
_cell.angle_beta   90.00
_cell.angle_gamma   90.00
#
_symmetry.space_group_name_H-M   'P 1'
#
loop_
_entity.id
_entity.type
_entity.pdbx_description
1 polymer ?
#
loop_
_entity_poly.entity_id
_entity_poly.type
_entity_poly.pdbx_seq_one_letter_code
_entity_poly.pdbx_strand_id
1 'polypeptide(L)'
;MKKTFKNLTILTLTLLILASLTIACQPQEKPNPNDDYDMEDNNMNNNMDMNNMEMNNNDLSSRAESIANSVVDLSGVNDASVVITNNTALVGVNVTGNRDMLDTEIRDRVKNVVKNVDNEIDRVVVTADTTMFDRIDNIAQNINRGRNITDYRDEIDNMLENIDSAL
;
A
#
# COMPACT_ATOMS: atom_id res chain seq x y z
N MET A 1 -18.94 33.24 -47.10
CA MET A 1 -17.65 33.41 -46.40
C MET A 1 -17.86 33.18 -44.89
N LYS A 2 -17.63 31.96 -44.36
CA LYS A 2 -17.78 31.63 -42.92
C LYS A 2 -16.79 30.54 -42.45
N LYS A 3 -15.59 30.47 -43.04
CA LYS A 3 -14.60 29.40 -42.73
C LYS A 3 -13.37 29.86 -41.94
N THR A 4 -13.21 31.15 -41.67
CA THR A 4 -12.02 31.70 -40.99
C THR A 4 -12.17 31.87 -39.47
N PHE A 5 -13.38 31.71 -38.91
CA PHE A 5 -13.66 32.02 -37.50
C PHE A 5 -13.37 30.88 -36.50
N LYS A 6 -13.26 29.63 -36.97
CA LYS A 6 -13.00 28.45 -36.11
C LYS A 6 -11.52 28.29 -35.74
N ASN A 7 -10.61 28.71 -36.61
CA ASN A 7 -9.17 28.54 -36.37
C ASN A 7 -8.59 29.65 -35.46
N LEU A 8 -9.26 30.81 -35.41
CA LEU A 8 -8.86 31.94 -34.56
C LEU A 8 -9.19 31.69 -33.08
N THR A 9 -10.25 30.93 -32.79
CA THR A 9 -10.64 30.55 -31.43
C THR A 9 -9.79 29.42 -30.84
N ILE A 10 -9.26 28.54 -31.69
CA ILE A 10 -8.35 27.44 -31.27
C ILE A 10 -6.97 27.99 -30.88
N LEU A 11 -6.50 29.05 -31.54
CA LEU A 11 -5.18 29.64 -31.28
C LEU A 11 -5.11 30.43 -29.96
N THR A 12 -6.24 30.97 -29.49
CA THR A 12 -6.32 31.69 -28.20
C THR A 12 -6.42 30.77 -26.99
N LEU A 13 -6.92 29.53 -27.16
CA LEU A 13 -7.07 28.56 -26.08
C LEU A 13 -5.73 27.85 -25.74
N THR A 14 -4.84 27.73 -26.72
CA THR A 14 -3.53 27.08 -26.56
C THR A 14 -2.52 27.95 -25.79
N LEU A 15 -2.69 29.28 -25.79
CA LEU A 15 -1.82 30.22 -25.09
C LEU A 15 -2.10 30.31 -23.57
N LEU A 16 -3.30 29.90 -23.12
CA LEU A 16 -3.71 30.00 -21.71
C LEU A 16 -3.16 28.87 -20.81
N ILE A 17 -2.64 27.80 -21.42
CA ILE A 17 -2.14 26.60 -20.71
C ILE A 17 -0.69 26.78 -20.23
N LEU A 18 0.02 27.83 -20.68
CA LEU A 18 1.43 28.07 -20.37
C LEU A 18 1.68 29.01 -19.16
N ALA A 19 0.64 29.43 -18.44
CA ALA A 19 0.75 30.46 -17.40
C ALA A 19 0.54 29.98 -15.94
N SER A 20 0.47 28.67 -15.67
CA SER A 20 0.22 28.17 -14.30
C SER A 20 1.34 27.25 -13.78
N LEU A 21 2.58 27.74 -13.71
CA LEU A 21 3.68 27.10 -12.96
C LEU A 21 4.41 28.07 -12.03
N THR A 22 3.67 28.90 -11.29
CA THR A 22 4.21 29.52 -10.07
C THR A 22 3.40 29.08 -8.87
N ILE A 23 3.60 27.83 -8.45
CA ILE A 23 3.27 27.40 -7.10
C ILE A 23 4.49 27.74 -6.25
N ALA A 24 4.33 28.76 -5.42
CA ALA A 24 5.26 29.13 -4.37
C ALA A 24 5.37 27.96 -3.37
N CYS A 25 6.60 27.51 -3.09
CA CYS A 25 6.88 26.72 -1.90
C CYS A 25 6.66 27.60 -0.67
N GLN A 26 5.63 27.32 0.13
CA GLN A 26 5.64 27.65 1.55
C GLN A 26 6.10 26.42 2.34
N PRO A 27 7.05 26.55 3.28
CA PRO A 27 7.25 25.53 4.31
C PRO A 27 6.00 25.50 5.20
N GLN A 28 5.35 24.35 5.31
CA GLN A 28 4.33 24.10 6.33
C GLN A 28 5.05 23.84 7.67
N GLU A 29 4.86 24.72 8.64
CA GLU A 29 5.11 24.40 10.05
C GLU A 29 4.10 23.34 10.48
N LYS A 30 4.60 22.17 10.91
CA LYS A 30 3.79 21.13 11.52
C LYS A 30 3.40 21.60 12.93
N PRO A 31 2.13 21.49 13.36
CA PRO A 31 1.81 21.55 14.77
C PRO A 31 2.49 20.37 15.46
N ASN A 32 3.23 20.66 16.52
CA ASN A 32 3.78 19.67 17.44
C ASN A 32 2.63 19.16 18.35
N PRO A 33 2.19 17.90 18.24
CA PRO A 33 1.43 17.27 19.31
C PRO A 33 2.44 16.71 20.30
N ASN A 34 2.68 17.48 21.38
CA ASN A 34 3.11 16.87 22.62
C ASN A 34 1.92 16.06 23.14
N ASP A 35 1.72 14.87 22.60
CA ASP A 35 0.91 13.86 23.26
C ASP A 35 1.87 13.02 24.11
N ASP A 36 1.91 13.41 25.38
CA ASP A 36 2.44 12.64 26.49
C ASP A 36 1.60 11.36 26.61
N TYR A 37 1.97 10.34 25.84
CA TYR A 37 1.48 8.99 26.02
C TYR A 37 2.49 8.27 26.93
N ASP A 38 2.18 8.25 28.22
CA ASP A 38 2.73 7.28 29.17
C ASP A 38 2.43 5.86 28.65
N MET A 39 3.38 5.26 27.93
CA MET A 39 3.37 3.83 27.64
C MET A 39 4.17 3.10 28.70
N GLU A 40 3.42 2.41 29.55
CA GLU A 40 3.90 1.47 30.54
C GLU A 40 4.65 0.32 29.81
N ASP A 41 5.98 0.34 29.96
CA ASP A 41 6.94 -0.63 29.43
C ASP A 41 6.68 -2.03 30.02
N ASN A 42 5.78 -2.79 29.37
CA ASN A 42 5.72 -4.23 29.53
C ASN A 42 6.68 -4.88 28.55
N ASN A 43 7.93 -4.92 29.01
CA ASN A 43 9.00 -5.81 28.57
C ASN A 43 8.48 -7.25 28.37
N MET A 44 8.03 -7.55 27.14
CA MET A 44 7.96 -8.92 26.63
C MET A 44 9.11 -9.15 25.67
N ASN A 45 10.20 -9.61 26.26
CA ASN A 45 11.26 -10.39 25.64
C ASN A 45 10.70 -11.40 24.61
N ASN A 46 10.69 -11.03 23.33
CA ASN A 46 10.55 -11.97 22.23
C ASN A 46 11.80 -11.89 21.36
N ASN A 47 12.74 -12.73 21.75
CA ASN A 47 13.89 -13.15 20.96
C ASN A 47 13.39 -13.89 19.70
N MET A 48 12.95 -13.13 18.68
CA MET A 48 12.82 -13.65 17.32
C MET A 48 14.05 -13.25 16.51
N ASP A 49 14.69 -14.30 16.01
CA ASP A 49 15.91 -14.38 15.21
C ASP A 49 16.05 -13.23 14.19
N MET A 50 16.98 -12.32 14.49
CA MET A 50 17.27 -11.12 13.70
C MET A 50 18.34 -11.41 12.62
N ASN A 51 18.18 -12.49 11.86
CA ASN A 51 19.24 -12.99 10.94
C ASN A 51 18.84 -13.11 9.46
N ASN A 52 17.75 -12.48 9.00
CA ASN A 52 17.37 -12.56 7.57
C ASN A 52 16.96 -11.23 6.89
N MET A 53 17.27 -10.08 7.49
CA MET A 53 16.91 -8.77 6.92
C MET A 53 18.01 -8.13 6.06
N GLU A 54 18.75 -8.95 5.33
CA GLU A 54 19.62 -8.47 4.24
C GLU A 54 19.08 -8.87 2.86
N MET A 55 17.76 -9.06 2.74
CA MET A 55 17.11 -9.03 1.42
C MET A 55 17.10 -7.60 0.90
N ASN A 56 17.53 -7.43 -0.35
CA ASN A 56 17.54 -6.14 -1.03
C ASN A 56 16.10 -5.61 -1.13
N ASN A 57 15.82 -4.40 -0.64
CA ASN A 57 14.49 -3.79 -0.72
C ASN A 57 13.89 -3.81 -2.14
N ASN A 58 14.74 -3.74 -3.17
CA ASN A 58 14.29 -3.82 -4.56
C ASN A 58 13.72 -5.20 -4.92
N ASP A 59 14.26 -6.28 -4.35
CA ASP A 59 13.77 -7.64 -4.57
C ASP A 59 12.40 -7.83 -3.91
N LEU A 60 12.26 -7.41 -2.64
CA LEU A 60 10.99 -7.45 -1.91
C LEU A 60 9.90 -6.64 -2.60
N SER A 61 10.21 -5.43 -3.07
CA SER A 61 9.28 -4.60 -3.86
C SER A 61 8.83 -5.28 -5.15
N SER A 62 9.77 -5.87 -5.92
CA SER A 62 9.43 -6.54 -7.19
C SER A 62 8.57 -7.78 -6.98
N ARG A 63 8.84 -8.55 -5.92
CA ARG A 63 8.04 -9.70 -5.52
C ARG A 63 6.64 -9.27 -5.07
N ALA A 64 6.55 -8.25 -4.22
CA ALA A 64 5.28 -7.69 -3.75
C ALA A 64 4.42 -7.18 -4.93
N GLU A 65 5.02 -6.49 -5.90
CA GLU A 65 4.34 -6.03 -7.11
C GLU A 65 3.82 -7.21 -7.96
N SER A 66 4.62 -8.26 -8.12
CA SER A 66 4.23 -9.47 -8.86
C SER A 66 3.03 -10.17 -8.22
N ILE A 67 3.02 -10.24 -6.88
CA ILE A 67 1.89 -10.76 -6.10
C ILE A 67 0.67 -9.87 -6.29
N ALA A 68 0.81 -8.55 -6.10
CA ALA A 68 -0.30 -7.60 -6.22
C ALA A 68 -0.97 -7.70 -7.59
N ASN A 69 -0.19 -7.70 -8.67
CA ASN A 69 -0.68 -7.86 -10.04
C ASN A 69 -1.47 -9.17 -10.22
N SER A 70 -0.95 -10.28 -9.70
CA SER A 70 -1.63 -11.57 -9.78
C SER A 70 -2.91 -11.63 -8.96
N VAL A 71 -2.99 -10.88 -7.85
CA VAL A 71 -4.18 -10.79 -7.00
C VAL A 71 -5.26 -9.93 -7.67
N VAL A 72 -4.90 -8.84 -8.34
CA VAL A 72 -5.85 -8.00 -9.10
C VAL A 72 -6.55 -8.79 -10.22
N ASP A 73 -5.88 -9.79 -10.80
CA ASP A 73 -6.46 -10.65 -11.83
C ASP A 73 -7.57 -11.60 -11.30
N LEU A 74 -7.75 -11.70 -9.98
CA LEU A 74 -8.81 -12.49 -9.39
C LEU A 74 -10.18 -11.83 -9.58
N SER A 75 -11.14 -12.60 -10.08
CA SER A 75 -12.53 -12.14 -10.19
C SER A 75 -13.08 -11.71 -8.82
N GLY A 76 -13.56 -10.46 -8.74
CA GLY A 76 -14.08 -9.85 -7.53
C GLY A 76 -13.12 -8.86 -6.87
N VAL A 77 -11.84 -8.85 -7.27
CA VAL A 77 -10.82 -7.89 -6.83
C VAL A 77 -10.75 -6.72 -7.82
N ASN A 78 -10.84 -5.49 -7.31
CA ASN A 78 -10.60 -4.26 -8.08
C ASN A 78 -9.15 -3.84 -8.03
N ASP A 79 -8.55 -3.95 -6.85
CA ASP A 79 -7.22 -3.43 -6.57
C ASP A 79 -6.60 -4.24 -5.43
N ALA A 80 -5.27 -4.28 -5.39
CA ALA A 80 -4.52 -4.99 -4.37
C ALA A 80 -3.20 -4.29 -4.08
N SER A 81 -2.83 -4.26 -2.81
CA SER A 81 -1.53 -3.77 -2.37
C SER A 81 -0.89 -4.78 -1.44
N VAL A 82 0.43 -4.94 -1.53
CA VAL A 82 1.18 -6.00 -0.85
C VAL A 82 2.45 -5.42 -0.24
N VAL A 83 2.70 -5.80 1.01
CA VAL A 83 3.99 -5.59 1.69
C VAL A 83 4.50 -6.93 2.19
N ILE A 84 5.78 -7.23 1.94
CA ILE A 84 6.43 -8.45 2.41
C ILE A 84 7.35 -8.10 3.58
N THR A 85 7.18 -8.79 4.70
CA THR A 85 8.07 -8.71 5.87
C THR A 85 8.23 -10.10 6.48
N ASN A 86 9.45 -10.52 6.86
CA ASN A 86 9.69 -11.80 7.53
C ASN A 86 8.96 -13.01 6.90
N ASN A 87 9.08 -13.19 5.58
CA ASN A 87 8.38 -14.26 4.83
C ASN A 87 6.84 -14.24 5.00
N THR A 88 6.29 -13.11 5.42
CA THR A 88 4.86 -12.85 5.57
C THR A 88 4.44 -11.82 4.53
N ALA A 89 3.42 -12.15 3.74
CA ALA A 89 2.76 -11.21 2.86
C ALA A 89 1.55 -10.59 3.58
N LEU A 90 1.60 -9.28 3.79
CA LEU A 90 0.48 -8.47 4.23
C LEU A 90 -0.22 -7.91 2.99
N VAL A 91 -1.45 -8.35 2.75
CA VAL A 91 -2.21 -8.11 1.51
C VAL A 91 -3.48 -7.33 1.81
N GLY A 92 -3.57 -6.11 1.27
CA GLY A 92 -4.80 -5.34 1.22
C GLY A 92 -5.52 -5.63 -0.09
N VAL A 93 -6.82 -5.95 -0.04
CA VAL A 93 -7.66 -6.12 -1.23
C VAL A 93 -8.83 -5.15 -1.24
N ASN A 94 -9.05 -4.50 -2.37
CA ASN A 94 -10.26 -3.73 -2.63
C ASN A 94 -11.19 -4.58 -3.48
N VAL A 95 -12.36 -4.95 -2.94
CA VAL A 95 -13.33 -5.81 -3.64
C VAL A 95 -14.48 -5.02 -4.28
N THR A 96 -15.01 -5.54 -5.38
CA THR A 96 -16.24 -5.03 -6.01
C THR A 96 -17.48 -5.44 -5.20
N GLY A 97 -18.41 -4.51 -4.99
CA GLY A 97 -19.74 -4.83 -4.45
C GLY A 97 -19.82 -4.90 -2.93
N ASN A 98 -20.63 -5.84 -2.40
CA ASN A 98 -20.99 -5.89 -0.98
C ASN A 98 -19.86 -6.56 -0.18
N ARG A 99 -19.12 -5.74 0.57
CA ARG A 99 -17.84 -6.08 1.23
C ARG A 99 -17.94 -7.23 2.23
N ASP A 100 -19.10 -7.43 2.85
CA ASP A 100 -19.24 -8.30 4.03
C ASP A 100 -19.50 -9.79 3.71
N MET A 101 -19.93 -10.15 2.49
CA MET A 101 -20.35 -11.53 2.15
C MET A 101 -19.38 -12.27 1.21
N LEU A 102 -18.34 -11.59 0.71
CA LEU A 102 -17.37 -12.12 -0.24
C LEU A 102 -16.03 -12.51 0.41
N ASP A 103 -15.89 -12.32 1.73
CA ASP A 103 -14.57 -12.22 2.35
C ASP A 103 -13.81 -13.56 2.43
N THR A 104 -14.45 -14.68 2.81
CA THR A 104 -13.73 -15.94 3.02
C THR A 104 -13.22 -16.58 1.72
N GLU A 105 -14.07 -16.69 0.70
CA GLU A 105 -13.68 -17.34 -0.57
C GLU A 105 -12.64 -16.51 -1.33
N ILE A 106 -12.80 -15.18 -1.38
CA ILE A 106 -11.79 -14.30 -1.98
C ILE A 106 -10.49 -14.39 -1.18
N ARG A 107 -10.54 -14.33 0.15
CA ARG A 107 -9.36 -14.47 1.02
C ARG A 107 -8.60 -15.77 0.76
N ASP A 108 -9.28 -16.90 0.63
CA ASP A 108 -8.61 -18.18 0.36
C ASP A 108 -8.00 -18.23 -1.05
N ARG A 109 -8.69 -17.67 -2.05
CA ARG A 109 -8.14 -17.54 -3.41
C ARG A 109 -6.90 -16.65 -3.44
N VAL A 110 -6.94 -15.52 -2.74
CA VAL A 110 -5.79 -14.61 -2.58
C VAL A 110 -4.62 -15.34 -1.93
N LYS A 111 -4.84 -16.03 -0.80
CA LYS A 111 -3.80 -16.82 -0.12
C LYS A 111 -3.13 -17.83 -1.05
N ASN A 112 -3.93 -18.53 -1.86
CA ASN A 112 -3.42 -19.51 -2.82
C ASN A 112 -2.60 -18.85 -3.93
N VAL A 113 -3.08 -17.74 -4.52
CA VAL A 113 -2.33 -17.00 -5.55
C VAL A 113 -1.01 -16.49 -5.00
N VAL A 114 -1.01 -15.88 -3.81
CA VAL A 114 0.21 -15.37 -3.16
C VAL A 114 1.27 -16.47 -3.05
N LYS A 115 0.90 -17.63 -2.49
CA LYS A 115 1.83 -18.76 -2.31
C LYS A 115 2.28 -19.43 -3.61
N ASN A 116 1.48 -19.31 -4.68
CA ASN A 116 1.85 -19.82 -6.00
C ASN A 116 2.83 -18.89 -6.73
N VAL A 117 2.67 -17.58 -6.56
CA VAL A 117 3.53 -16.56 -7.17
C VAL A 117 4.87 -16.50 -6.45
N ASP A 118 4.85 -16.56 -5.12
CA ASP A 118 6.04 -16.48 -4.28
C ASP A 118 6.04 -17.61 -3.25
N ASN A 119 6.90 -18.60 -3.48
CA ASN A 119 7.01 -19.81 -2.66
C ASN A 119 7.85 -19.61 -1.39
N GLU A 120 8.50 -18.46 -1.23
CA GLU A 120 9.21 -18.11 0.01
C GLU A 120 8.28 -17.47 1.05
N ILE A 121 7.00 -17.23 0.70
CA ILE A 121 5.99 -16.71 1.62
C ILE A 121 5.37 -17.85 2.44
N ASP A 122 5.69 -17.87 3.73
CA ASP A 122 5.15 -18.84 4.69
C ASP A 122 3.73 -18.46 5.13
N ARG A 123 3.53 -17.18 5.38
CA ARG A 123 2.31 -16.62 5.98
C ARG A 123 1.69 -15.56 5.08
N VAL A 124 0.36 -15.61 4.95
CA VAL A 124 -0.41 -14.60 4.20
C VAL A 124 -1.51 -14.05 5.10
N VAL A 125 -1.45 -12.75 5.35
CA VAL A 125 -2.46 -11.99 6.09
C VAL A 125 -3.19 -11.11 5.09
N VAL A 126 -4.52 -11.23 5.05
CA VAL A 126 -5.36 -10.54 4.05
C VAL A 126 -6.35 -9.64 4.77
N THR A 127 -6.60 -8.45 4.23
CA THR A 127 -7.65 -7.55 4.72
C THR A 127 -8.41 -6.93 3.57
N ALA A 128 -9.73 -6.84 3.71
CA ALA A 128 -10.63 -6.10 2.83
C ALA A 128 -11.10 -4.77 3.47
N ASP A 129 -10.59 -4.44 4.66
CA ASP A 129 -10.87 -3.16 5.31
C ASP A 129 -10.20 -2.02 4.52
N THR A 130 -10.98 -0.99 4.19
CA THR A 130 -10.50 0.14 3.38
C THR A 130 -9.40 0.91 4.09
N THR A 131 -9.48 1.07 5.42
CA THR A 131 -8.46 1.82 6.18
C THR A 131 -7.14 1.05 6.21
N MET A 132 -7.19 -0.26 6.43
CA MET A 132 -5.98 -1.08 6.38
C MET A 132 -5.41 -1.16 4.97
N PHE A 133 -6.25 -1.27 3.93
CA PHE A 133 -5.83 -1.20 2.54
C PHE A 133 -5.02 0.08 2.26
N ASP A 134 -5.56 1.24 2.62
CA ASP A 134 -4.89 2.53 2.39
C ASP A 134 -3.53 2.61 3.11
N ARG A 135 -3.43 2.02 4.31
CA ARG A 135 -2.16 1.98 5.06
C ARG A 135 -1.14 1.07 4.40
N ILE A 136 -1.54 -0.14 3.97
CA ILE A 136 -0.66 -1.07 3.24
C ILE A 136 -0.15 -0.39 1.97
N ASP A 137 -1.06 0.25 1.23
CA ASP A 137 -0.73 0.95 -0.01
C ASP A 137 0.26 2.10 0.22
N ASN A 138 0.04 2.93 1.23
CA ASN A 138 0.98 4.00 1.58
C ASN A 138 2.38 3.45 1.92
N ILE A 139 2.47 2.36 2.68
CA ILE A 139 3.74 1.71 3.01
C ILE A 139 4.42 1.20 1.74
N ALA A 140 3.70 0.42 0.91
CA ALA A 140 4.21 -0.15 -0.33
C ALA A 140 4.74 0.95 -1.28
N GLN A 141 3.98 2.02 -1.47
CA GLN A 141 4.40 3.15 -2.30
C GLN A 141 5.65 3.85 -1.77
N ASN A 142 5.79 4.00 -0.44
CA ASN A 142 6.97 4.63 0.15
C ASN A 142 8.22 3.76 0.01
N ILE A 143 8.09 2.44 0.17
CA ILE A 143 9.18 1.50 -0.06
C ILE A 143 9.62 1.56 -1.53
N ASN A 144 8.67 1.57 -2.46
CA ASN A 144 8.94 1.73 -3.89
C ASN A 144 9.61 3.07 -4.24
N ARG A 145 9.46 4.10 -3.40
CA ARG A 145 10.17 5.40 -3.50
C ARG A 145 11.55 5.39 -2.84
N GLY A 146 12.02 4.24 -2.36
CA GLY A 146 13.34 4.06 -1.76
C GLY A 146 13.38 4.23 -0.23
N ARG A 147 12.22 4.31 0.45
CA ARG A 147 12.19 4.21 1.91
C ARG A 147 12.51 2.79 2.36
N ASN A 148 13.16 2.65 3.50
CA ASN A 148 13.51 1.34 4.02
C ASN A 148 12.29 0.71 4.70
N ILE A 149 12.05 -0.59 4.45
CA ILE A 149 10.99 -1.36 5.12
C ILE A 149 11.12 -1.29 6.65
N THR A 150 12.35 -1.15 7.15
CA THR A 150 12.64 -1.04 8.59
C THR A 150 11.98 0.17 9.25
N ASP A 151 11.71 1.25 8.49
CA ASP A 151 11.04 2.45 9.00
C ASP A 151 9.57 2.20 9.34
N TYR A 152 8.98 1.10 8.83
CA TYR A 152 7.57 0.77 8.95
C TYR A 152 7.31 -0.47 9.82
N ARG A 153 8.33 -1.03 10.49
CA ARG A 153 8.20 -2.30 11.24
C ARG A 153 7.08 -2.26 12.26
N ASP A 154 7.10 -1.27 13.15
CA ASP A 154 6.09 -1.11 14.18
C ASP A 154 4.70 -0.93 13.56
N GLU A 155 4.61 -0.21 12.44
CA GLU A 155 3.33 -0.02 11.76
C GLU A 155 2.80 -1.35 11.19
N ILE A 156 3.65 -2.12 10.52
CA ILE A 156 3.30 -3.40 9.92
C ILE A 156 2.94 -4.42 11.00
N ASP A 157 3.70 -4.49 12.09
CA ASP A 157 3.44 -5.41 13.20
C ASP A 157 2.08 -5.11 13.85
N ASN A 158 1.77 -3.84 14.10
CA ASN A 158 0.45 -3.41 14.58
C ASN A 158 -0.68 -3.78 13.62
N MET A 159 -0.45 -3.69 12.31
CA MET A 159 -1.46 -4.06 11.31
C MET A 159 -1.68 -5.57 11.26
N LEU A 160 -0.62 -6.37 11.33
CA LEU A 160 -0.72 -7.82 11.41
C LEU A 160 -1.54 -8.25 12.63
N GLU A 161 -1.23 -7.70 13.81
CA GLU A 161 -1.97 -8.00 15.05
C GLU A 161 -3.44 -7.58 14.96
N ASN A 162 -3.71 -6.39 14.42
CA ASN A 162 -5.07 -5.89 14.26
C ASN A 162 -5.92 -6.79 13.35
N ILE A 163 -5.36 -7.20 12.21
CA ILE A 163 -6.07 -8.05 11.25
C ILE A 163 -6.25 -9.45 11.81
N ASP A 164 -5.24 -10.04 12.43
CA ASP A 164 -5.33 -11.38 13.03
C ASP A 164 -6.39 -11.43 14.14
N SER A 165 -6.48 -10.38 14.96
CA SER A 165 -7.43 -10.30 16.07
C SER A 165 -8.90 -10.15 15.59
N ALA A 166 -9.10 -9.83 14.31
CA ALA A 166 -10.41 -9.61 13.71
C ALA A 166 -10.97 -10.85 12.96
N LEU A 167 -10.18 -11.92 12.84
CA LEU A 167 -10.53 -13.18 12.15
C LEU A 167 -10.90 -14.30 13.12
#